data_AF-A0A379JM05-F1
#
_entry.id   AF-A0A379JM05-F1
#
_cell.length_a   1.000
_cell.length_b   1.000
_cell.length_c   1.000
_cell.angle_alpha   90.00
_cell.angle_beta   90.00
_cell.angle_gamma   90.00
#
_symmetry.space_group_name_H-M   'P 1'
#
loop_
_entity.id
_entity.type
_entity.pdbx_description
1 polymer ?
#
loop_
_entity_poly.entity_id
_entity_poly.type
_entity_poly.pdbx_seq_one_letter_code
_entity_poly.pdbx_strand_id
1 'polypeptide(L)'
;MPTKKNFYTYAEAQVAAQALGIKKHSDYKKRYREDLRLPSNPSQFYVDAGWIDWYDFLGNERPDFYTTYAEAQAAARALGVKRQPEYTKRYREDPRLPSSPDEFYADAGWIDWYDFLGNERPDFYTTYAETQAAAQALGIKSQPDYKKRYREDSRLPASPSEVYADAGWIDWYDFLGNERPDFYTTYAEAQAAVRALGIKNQPDYKIRYREDPRLPFNPSQFYADAGWIDWYVFLDNERPDFYPTYAEAQAAVQALGIKRQSEYAKRYREDPRLPYSPDEVYADAGWIDWYDFLGNERPDLYPTYAEAQAAAQALGIKNQPDYKKRYREDPRLPSRPSQTYADAGWMDWYEFLGNERPDFYPTYAEAQAAAQALGIKNQPDYNSRYSEDPRLPARPGKIYADAGWVDWYEFLGNDNPSAALADYPLMWANVERWLKTQTNISTKKSAIRFFVGGFYRVQRFPDEPRYLLLRANPFPIEAYHQFIEAQAESLKRPYHAAITAFFGWLLDEHCTDADADERIVLAEFRNPFQTLLAGFADSLQAYRPNQSTKPPLGYEYILRARNFLVPNGEQVLQTRPSLRDLPHLGVCRTFQVFRALGVSATIGALLPRARPYEPFCPS
;
A
#
# COMPACT_ATOMS: atom_id res chain seq x y z
N MET A 1 26.71 -3.45 -36.87
CA MET A 1 27.39 -4.47 -36.06
C MET A 1 27.66 -3.87 -34.70
N PRO A 2 27.12 -4.40 -33.58
CA PRO A 2 27.41 -3.86 -32.27
C PRO A 2 28.88 -4.14 -31.94
N THR A 3 29.64 -3.09 -31.67
CA THR A 3 31.04 -3.17 -31.26
C THR A 3 31.12 -3.98 -29.96
N LYS A 4 31.84 -5.11 -29.97
CA LYS A 4 32.20 -5.83 -28.74
C LYS A 4 32.90 -4.83 -27.83
N LYS A 5 32.25 -4.41 -26.74
CA LYS A 5 32.85 -3.54 -25.73
C LYS A 5 34.12 -4.22 -25.22
N ASN A 6 35.26 -3.54 -25.39
CA ASN A 6 36.57 -4.04 -24.99
C ASN A 6 36.78 -3.80 -23.49
N PHE A 7 36.19 -4.66 -22.66
CA PHE A 7 36.30 -4.59 -21.20
C PHE A 7 37.73 -4.91 -20.73
N TYR A 8 38.10 -4.41 -19.56
CA TYR A 8 39.37 -4.74 -18.91
C TYR A 8 39.46 -6.23 -18.54
N THR A 9 40.69 -6.73 -18.37
CA THR A 9 40.93 -7.98 -17.63
C THR A 9 40.54 -7.80 -16.15
N TYR A 10 40.41 -8.91 -15.40
CA TYR A 10 40.00 -8.83 -13.98
C TYR A 10 40.92 -7.92 -13.15
N ALA A 11 42.23 -8.10 -13.25
CA ALA A 11 43.21 -7.29 -12.52
C ALA A 11 43.17 -5.80 -12.93
N GLU A 12 43.04 -5.51 -14.22
CA GLU A 12 42.91 -4.11 -14.70
C GLU A 12 41.59 -3.48 -14.23
N ALA A 13 40.50 -4.25 -14.19
CA ALA A 13 39.20 -3.78 -13.72
C ALA A 13 39.21 -3.51 -12.21
N GLN A 14 39.94 -4.30 -11.42
CA GLN A 14 40.17 -4.03 -10.00
C GLN A 14 40.89 -2.69 -9.81
N VAL A 15 42.01 -2.49 -10.51
CA VAL A 15 42.78 -1.24 -10.44
C VAL A 15 41.92 -0.05 -10.86
N ALA A 16 41.16 -0.17 -11.95
CA ALA A 16 40.29 0.90 -12.43
C ALA A 16 39.15 1.21 -11.44
N ALA A 17 38.44 0.19 -10.93
CA ALA A 17 37.37 0.38 -9.95
C ALA A 17 37.88 0.99 -8.64
N GLN A 18 39.07 0.58 -8.18
CA GLN A 18 39.73 1.12 -7.00
C GLN A 18 40.23 2.56 -7.22
N ALA A 19 40.76 2.88 -8.39
CA ALA A 19 41.19 4.23 -8.78
C ALA A 19 40.01 5.23 -8.83
N LEU A 20 38.81 4.76 -9.19
CA LEU A 20 37.59 5.55 -9.11
C LEU A 20 37.09 5.79 -7.66
N GLY A 21 37.78 5.22 -6.66
CA GLY A 21 37.42 5.34 -5.25
C GLY A 21 36.09 4.65 -4.91
N ILE A 22 35.69 3.65 -5.69
CA ILE A 22 34.43 2.92 -5.48
C ILE A 22 34.64 1.91 -4.35
N LYS A 23 33.91 2.09 -3.24
CA LYS A 23 34.03 1.23 -2.03
C LYS A 23 32.80 0.37 -1.75
N LYS A 24 31.71 0.53 -2.49
CA LYS A 24 30.48 -0.28 -2.31
C LYS A 24 30.00 -0.82 -3.65
N HIS A 25 29.44 -2.03 -3.65
CA HIS A 25 28.77 -2.60 -4.83
C HIS A 25 27.63 -1.71 -5.35
N SER A 26 26.86 -1.09 -4.45
CA SER A 26 25.82 -0.11 -4.83
C SER A 26 26.39 1.09 -5.58
N ASP A 27 27.59 1.53 -5.19
CA ASP A 27 28.26 2.67 -5.80
C ASP A 27 28.91 2.25 -7.12
N TYR A 28 29.44 1.02 -7.20
CA TYR A 28 29.88 0.43 -8.46
C TYR A 28 28.74 0.40 -9.49
N LYS A 29 27.54 -0.08 -9.13
CA LYS A 29 26.39 -0.07 -10.06
C LYS A 29 26.04 1.31 -10.60
N LYS A 30 26.29 2.36 -9.82
CA LYS A 30 26.04 3.76 -10.22
C LYS A 30 27.21 4.35 -11.03
N ARG A 31 28.44 4.02 -10.64
CA ARG A 31 29.68 4.71 -11.04
C ARG A 31 30.59 3.91 -11.96
N TYR A 32 30.33 2.62 -12.20
CA TYR A 32 31.18 1.82 -13.08
C TYR A 32 31.30 2.44 -14.48
N ARG A 33 30.27 3.17 -14.92
CA ARG A 33 30.23 3.88 -16.21
C ARG A 33 31.18 5.09 -16.29
N GLU A 34 31.77 5.53 -15.17
CA GLU A 34 32.85 6.52 -15.16
C GLU A 34 34.10 6.01 -15.88
N ASP A 35 34.30 4.68 -15.93
CA ASP A 35 35.22 4.03 -16.86
C ASP A 35 34.45 3.07 -17.78
N LEU A 36 34.33 3.45 -19.07
CA LEU A 36 33.55 2.71 -20.07
C LEU A 36 34.05 1.27 -20.32
N ARG A 37 35.24 0.91 -19.83
CA ARG A 37 35.85 -0.43 -19.94
C ARG A 37 35.60 -1.31 -18.71
N LEU A 38 34.88 -0.81 -17.69
CA LEU A 38 34.36 -1.62 -16.61
C LEU A 38 33.01 -2.29 -17.00
N PRO A 39 32.82 -3.59 -16.74
CA PRO A 39 31.55 -4.25 -17.03
C PRO A 39 30.48 -3.89 -15.98
N SER A 40 29.21 -3.91 -16.40
CA SER A 40 28.07 -3.64 -15.50
C SER A 40 27.89 -4.69 -14.41
N ASN A 41 28.25 -5.95 -14.72
CA ASN A 41 28.21 -7.05 -13.79
C ASN A 41 29.54 -7.82 -13.77
N PRO A 42 30.55 -7.33 -13.04
CA PRO A 42 31.87 -7.94 -13.01
C PRO A 42 31.83 -9.35 -12.38
N SER A 43 30.92 -9.60 -11.43
CA SER A 43 30.78 -10.92 -10.80
C SER A 43 30.41 -12.05 -11.76
N GLN A 44 29.63 -11.73 -12.80
CA GLN A 44 29.31 -12.69 -13.86
C GLN A 44 30.36 -12.67 -14.98
N PHE A 45 30.87 -11.49 -15.32
CA PHE A 45 31.81 -11.34 -16.44
C PHE A 45 33.18 -11.96 -16.15
N TYR A 46 33.63 -11.93 -14.89
CA TYR A 46 34.93 -12.44 -14.46
C TYR A 46 34.86 -13.78 -13.70
N VAL A 47 33.73 -14.48 -13.73
CA VAL A 47 33.54 -15.75 -13.00
C VAL A 47 34.63 -16.77 -13.33
N ASP A 48 34.95 -16.94 -14.62
CA ASP A 48 36.00 -17.84 -15.10
C ASP A 48 37.39 -17.18 -15.16
N ALA A 49 37.48 -15.89 -14.84
CA ALA A 49 38.69 -15.08 -14.90
C ALA A 49 39.29 -14.78 -13.51
N GLY A 50 38.87 -15.53 -12.48
CA GLY A 50 39.39 -15.42 -11.13
C GLY A 50 38.61 -14.47 -10.21
N TRP A 51 37.34 -14.19 -10.49
CA TRP A 51 36.46 -13.46 -9.57
C TRP A 51 36.39 -14.16 -8.21
N ILE A 52 36.72 -13.43 -7.15
CA ILE A 52 36.61 -13.92 -5.77
C ILE A 52 35.31 -13.39 -5.13
N ASP A 53 35.29 -12.09 -4.80
CA ASP A 53 34.15 -11.43 -4.18
C ASP A 53 34.23 -9.90 -4.40
N TRP A 54 33.23 -9.17 -3.91
CA TRP A 54 33.20 -7.71 -4.03
C TRP A 54 34.24 -6.98 -3.16
N TYR A 55 34.71 -7.59 -2.07
CA TYR A 55 35.72 -6.99 -1.20
C TYR A 55 37.08 -7.02 -1.90
N ASP A 56 37.45 -8.15 -2.48
CA ASP A 56 38.66 -8.31 -3.29
C ASP A 56 38.62 -7.39 -4.52
N PHE A 57 37.48 -7.35 -5.23
CA PHE A 57 37.35 -6.54 -6.43
C PHE A 57 37.50 -5.02 -6.15
N LEU A 58 36.89 -4.52 -5.07
CA LEU A 58 36.90 -3.10 -4.71
C LEU A 58 38.05 -2.70 -3.77
N GLY A 59 38.92 -3.65 -3.41
CA GLY A 59 40.04 -3.41 -2.49
C GLY A 59 39.56 -2.92 -1.12
N ASN A 60 38.52 -3.56 -0.59
CA ASN A 60 38.00 -3.33 0.74
C ASN A 60 38.55 -4.38 1.71
N GLU A 61 38.75 -3.97 2.96
CA GLU A 61 38.99 -4.93 4.03
C GLU A 61 37.75 -5.82 4.20
N ARG A 62 37.97 -7.13 4.30
CA ARG A 62 36.90 -8.08 4.60
C ARG A 62 36.40 -7.83 6.02
N PRO A 63 35.08 -7.87 6.27
CA PRO A 63 34.55 -7.77 7.62
C PRO A 63 35.12 -8.90 8.49
N ASP A 64 35.63 -8.55 9.67
CA ASP A 64 36.09 -9.51 10.69
C ASP A 64 34.89 -10.08 11.46
N PHE A 65 34.09 -10.89 10.77
CA PHE A 65 32.97 -11.58 11.41
C PHE A 65 33.44 -12.66 12.38
N TYR A 66 32.59 -12.99 13.36
CA TYR A 66 32.86 -14.11 14.25
C TYR A 66 33.09 -15.40 13.44
N THR A 67 34.17 -16.10 13.75
CA THR A 67 34.58 -17.29 12.98
C THR A 67 33.69 -18.49 13.25
N THR A 68 33.09 -18.56 14.43
CA THR A 68 32.26 -19.69 14.85
C THR A 68 30.81 -19.27 15.05
N TYR A 69 29.90 -20.20 14.72
CA TYR A 69 28.47 -20.05 14.98
C TYR A 69 28.17 -19.73 16.45
N ALA A 70 28.88 -20.36 17.39
CA ALA A 70 28.69 -20.18 18.82
C ALA A 70 29.07 -18.76 19.30
N GLU A 71 30.15 -18.17 18.80
CA GLU A 71 30.55 -16.80 19.13
C GLU A 71 29.53 -15.78 18.59
N ALA A 72 29.09 -15.95 17.34
CA ALA A 72 28.08 -15.10 16.73
C ALA A 72 26.73 -15.20 17.45
N GLN A 73 26.33 -16.41 17.84
CA GLN A 73 25.15 -16.67 18.64
C GLN A 73 25.22 -15.96 20.01
N ALA A 74 26.36 -16.06 20.70
CA ALA A 74 26.58 -15.38 21.98
C ALA A 74 26.49 -13.84 21.83
N ALA A 75 27.09 -13.28 20.78
CA ALA A 75 27.04 -11.86 20.48
C ALA A 75 25.62 -11.37 20.13
N ALA A 76 24.92 -12.08 19.23
CA ALA A 76 23.54 -11.75 18.86
C ALA A 76 22.59 -11.77 20.07
N ARG A 77 22.78 -12.74 20.98
CA ARG A 77 22.03 -12.84 22.25
C ARG A 77 22.40 -11.72 23.22
N ALA A 78 23.68 -11.32 23.29
CA ALA A 78 24.14 -10.22 24.13
C ALA A 78 23.55 -8.86 23.71
N LEU A 79 23.25 -8.68 22.41
CA LEU A 79 22.50 -7.51 21.92
C LEU A 79 21.03 -7.49 22.36
N GLY A 80 20.54 -8.58 22.98
CA GLY A 80 19.15 -8.70 23.44
C GLY A 80 18.14 -8.84 22.30
N VAL A 81 18.59 -9.15 21.09
CA VAL A 81 17.74 -9.31 19.91
C VAL A 81 16.93 -10.60 20.03
N LYS A 82 15.61 -10.52 19.87
CA LYS A 82 14.71 -11.69 20.01
C LYS A 82 14.00 -12.10 18.73
N ARG A 83 14.06 -11.31 17.67
CA ARG A 83 13.39 -11.64 16.40
C ARG A 83 14.27 -11.35 15.20
N GLN A 84 14.14 -12.12 14.12
CA GLN A 84 14.88 -11.91 12.88
C GLN A 84 14.74 -10.47 12.33
N PRO A 85 13.53 -9.86 12.23
CA PRO A 85 13.43 -8.47 11.76
C PRO A 85 14.13 -7.45 12.67
N GLU A 86 14.28 -7.75 13.95
CA GLU A 86 15.03 -6.93 14.88
C GLU A 86 16.54 -7.11 14.67
N TYR A 87 16.99 -8.36 14.45
CA TYR A 87 18.38 -8.65 14.08
C TYR A 87 18.81 -7.89 12.84
N THR A 88 18.00 -7.92 11.77
CA THR A 88 18.31 -7.20 10.52
C THR A 88 18.50 -5.69 10.74
N LYS A 89 17.86 -5.10 11.75
CA LYS A 89 18.02 -3.68 12.09
C LYS A 89 19.23 -3.43 13.00
N ARG A 90 19.50 -4.34 13.94
CA ARG A 90 20.42 -4.12 15.06
C ARG A 90 21.75 -4.85 14.96
N TYR A 91 21.94 -5.77 14.00
CA TYR A 91 23.18 -6.56 13.90
C TYR A 91 24.43 -5.68 13.84
N ARG A 92 24.35 -4.49 13.23
CA ARG A 92 25.47 -3.53 13.13
C ARG A 92 25.90 -2.91 14.46
N GLU A 93 25.14 -3.11 15.54
CA GLU A 93 25.58 -2.76 16.90
C GLU A 93 26.80 -3.59 17.33
N ASP A 94 26.96 -4.80 16.78
CA ASP A 94 28.20 -5.56 16.81
C ASP A 94 28.77 -5.68 15.38
N PRO A 95 29.87 -5.00 15.04
CA PRO A 95 30.42 -4.99 13.70
C PRO A 95 30.90 -6.37 13.20
N ARG A 96 31.04 -7.35 14.10
CA ARG A 96 31.44 -8.73 13.79
C ARG A 96 30.27 -9.67 13.52
N LEU A 97 29.02 -9.18 13.58
CA LEU A 97 27.85 -9.95 13.18
C LEU A 97 27.55 -9.78 11.68
N PRO A 98 27.31 -10.87 10.93
CA PRO A 98 26.90 -10.78 9.53
C PRO A 98 25.41 -10.40 9.40
N SER A 99 25.03 -9.78 8.28
CA SER A 99 23.61 -9.43 8.01
C SER A 99 22.72 -10.65 7.79
N SER A 100 23.30 -11.73 7.26
CA SER A 100 22.64 -13.00 6.92
C SER A 100 23.42 -14.15 7.59
N PRO A 101 23.25 -14.36 8.91
CA PRO A 101 23.99 -15.39 9.63
C PRO A 101 23.59 -16.81 9.21
N ASP A 102 22.37 -16.99 8.71
CA ASP A 102 21.86 -18.25 8.16
C ASP A 102 22.63 -18.72 6.91
N GLU A 103 23.00 -17.78 6.04
CA GLU A 103 23.85 -18.09 4.89
C GLU A 103 25.32 -18.22 5.29
N PHE A 104 25.82 -17.32 6.15
CA PHE A 104 27.24 -17.30 6.52
C PHE A 104 27.67 -18.52 7.35
N TYR A 105 26.80 -18.99 8.26
CA TYR A 105 27.08 -20.14 9.12
C TYR A 105 26.42 -21.44 8.65
N ALA A 106 25.90 -21.50 7.42
CA ALA A 106 25.22 -22.67 6.87
C ALA A 106 26.04 -23.97 7.05
N ASP A 107 27.34 -23.91 6.73
CA ASP A 107 28.28 -25.04 6.88
C ASP A 107 28.98 -25.07 8.25
N ALA A 108 28.76 -24.06 9.10
CA ALA A 108 29.41 -23.90 10.41
C ALA A 108 28.50 -24.29 11.59
N GLY A 109 27.45 -25.07 11.32
CA GLY A 109 26.52 -25.57 12.34
C GLY A 109 25.30 -24.68 12.58
N TRP A 110 24.91 -23.85 11.60
CA TRP A 110 23.62 -23.16 11.64
C TRP A 110 22.46 -24.16 11.78
N ILE A 111 21.55 -23.89 12.70
CA ILE A 111 20.36 -24.71 12.93
C ILE A 111 19.13 -23.98 12.44
N ASP A 112 18.73 -22.92 13.15
CA ASP A 112 17.62 -22.05 12.79
C ASP A 112 17.72 -20.72 13.56
N TRP A 113 16.79 -19.80 13.29
CA TRP A 113 16.71 -18.50 13.98
C TRP A 113 16.33 -18.61 15.46
N TYR A 114 15.64 -19.67 15.88
CA TYR A 114 15.29 -19.86 17.30
C TYR A 114 16.53 -20.22 18.10
N ASP A 115 17.34 -21.15 17.60
CA ASP A 115 18.62 -21.51 18.19
C ASP A 115 19.55 -20.29 18.20
N PHE A 116 19.74 -19.63 17.06
CA PHE A 116 20.66 -18.49 16.96
C PHE A 116 20.30 -17.33 17.90
N LEU A 117 19.02 -16.99 18.05
CA LEU A 117 18.59 -15.90 18.94
C LEU A 117 18.30 -16.34 20.38
N GLY A 118 18.39 -17.65 20.68
CA GLY A 118 18.10 -18.20 22.00
C GLY A 118 16.64 -18.05 22.41
N ASN A 119 15.74 -18.30 21.45
CA ASN A 119 14.30 -18.34 21.68
C ASN A 119 13.84 -19.77 21.88
N GLU A 120 12.80 -19.95 22.69
CA GLU A 120 12.09 -21.23 22.74
C GLU A 120 11.45 -21.53 21.38
N ARG A 121 11.62 -22.77 20.92
CA ARG A 121 10.97 -23.24 19.70
C ARG A 121 9.46 -23.34 19.95
N PRO A 122 8.61 -22.95 19.00
CA PRO A 122 7.19 -23.18 19.12
C PRO A 122 6.90 -24.68 19.31
N ASP A 123 6.14 -25.03 20.34
CA ASP A 123 5.69 -26.41 20.59
C ASP A 123 4.51 -26.75 19.68
N PHE A 124 4.78 -26.90 18.39
CA PHE A 124 3.79 -27.39 17.45
C PHE A 124 3.51 -28.88 17.67
N TYR A 125 2.35 -29.33 17.19
CA TYR A 125 2.02 -30.75 17.18
C TYR A 125 3.11 -31.56 16.45
N THR A 126 3.40 -32.75 16.94
CA THR A 126 4.52 -33.55 16.41
C THR A 126 4.22 -34.15 15.04
N THR A 127 2.94 -34.38 14.75
CA THR A 127 2.50 -35.01 13.51
C THR A 127 1.53 -34.12 12.73
N TYR A 128 1.54 -34.31 11.40
CA TYR A 128 0.55 -33.71 10.51
C TYR A 128 -0.89 -34.06 10.93
N ALA A 129 -1.13 -35.34 11.29
CA ALA A 129 -2.45 -35.82 11.69
C ALA A 129 -2.99 -35.15 12.97
N GLU A 130 -2.14 -34.93 13.97
CA GLU A 130 -2.52 -34.19 15.18
C GLU A 130 -2.85 -32.73 14.88
N THR A 131 -2.03 -32.07 14.05
CA THR A 131 -2.26 -30.68 13.62
C THR A 131 -3.57 -30.55 12.84
N GLN A 132 -3.80 -31.49 11.92
CA GLN A 132 -5.01 -31.58 11.10
C GLN A 132 -6.24 -31.74 12.00
N ALA A 133 -6.20 -32.68 12.96
CA ALA A 133 -7.29 -32.90 13.91
C ALA A 133 -7.57 -31.65 14.77
N ALA A 134 -6.53 -30.97 15.25
CA ALA A 134 -6.68 -29.74 16.03
C ALA A 134 -7.28 -28.59 15.20
N ALA A 135 -6.79 -28.37 13.98
CA ALA A 135 -7.34 -27.35 13.08
C ALA A 135 -8.82 -27.61 12.73
N GLN A 136 -9.18 -28.88 12.52
CA GLN A 136 -10.56 -29.29 12.26
C GLN A 136 -11.46 -29.17 13.51
N ALA A 137 -10.94 -29.48 14.70
CA ALA A 137 -11.66 -29.33 15.97
C ALA A 137 -12.03 -27.87 16.28
N LEU A 138 -11.23 -26.90 15.83
CA LEU A 138 -11.56 -25.47 15.89
C LEU A 138 -12.68 -25.03 14.93
N GLY A 139 -13.18 -25.95 14.10
CA GLY A 139 -14.22 -25.68 13.11
C GLY A 139 -13.76 -24.76 11.97
N ILE A 140 -12.46 -24.68 11.72
CA ILE A 140 -11.90 -23.83 10.66
C ILE A 140 -12.16 -24.49 9.31
N LYS A 141 -12.82 -23.79 8.39
CA LYS A 141 -13.24 -24.35 7.08
C LYS A 141 -12.59 -23.71 5.86
N SER A 142 -11.73 -22.71 6.04
CA SER A 142 -11.03 -22.10 4.90
C SER A 142 -9.63 -21.60 5.28
N GLN A 143 -8.71 -21.54 4.30
CA GLN A 143 -7.37 -21.00 4.52
C GLN A 143 -7.39 -19.54 5.07
N PRO A 144 -8.21 -18.60 4.56
CA PRO A 144 -8.30 -17.26 5.14
C PRO A 144 -8.78 -17.26 6.58
N ASP A 145 -9.65 -18.19 6.95
CA ASP A 145 -10.13 -18.36 8.32
C ASP A 145 -9.04 -18.95 9.23
N TYR A 146 -8.31 -19.95 8.73
CA TYR A 146 -7.15 -20.52 9.42
C TYR A 146 -6.11 -19.45 9.77
N LYS A 147 -5.73 -18.60 8.80
CA LYS A 147 -4.76 -17.51 9.04
C LYS A 147 -5.20 -16.53 10.13
N LYS A 148 -6.51 -16.39 10.38
CA LYS A 148 -7.05 -15.53 11.44
C LYS A 148 -7.14 -16.24 12.78
N ARG A 149 -7.48 -17.54 12.77
CA ARG A 149 -7.89 -18.31 13.95
C ARG A 149 -6.90 -19.34 14.44
N TYR A 150 -5.82 -19.64 13.71
CA TYR A 150 -4.86 -20.68 14.12
C TYR A 150 -4.32 -20.45 15.54
N ARG A 151 -4.17 -19.18 15.97
CA ARG A 151 -3.71 -18.81 17.32
C ARG A 151 -4.68 -19.14 18.45
N GLU A 152 -5.91 -19.57 18.14
CA GLU A 152 -6.82 -20.15 19.14
C GLU A 152 -6.24 -21.43 19.73
N ASP A 153 -5.35 -22.10 19.01
CA ASP A 153 -4.48 -23.17 19.50
C ASP A 153 -3.02 -22.79 19.27
N SER A 154 -2.28 -22.55 20.36
CA SER A 154 -0.88 -22.11 20.30
C SER A 154 0.06 -23.12 19.63
N ARG A 155 -0.38 -24.38 19.46
CA ARG A 155 0.40 -25.47 18.82
C ARG A 155 0.13 -25.59 17.32
N LEU A 156 -0.79 -24.80 16.77
CA LEU A 156 -0.98 -24.73 15.31
C LEU A 156 0.03 -23.75 14.68
N PRO A 157 0.74 -24.16 13.61
CA PRO A 157 1.65 -23.25 12.91
C PRO A 157 0.91 -22.28 12.00
N ALA A 158 1.49 -21.10 11.75
CA ALA A 158 0.91 -20.13 10.79
C ALA A 158 0.92 -20.64 9.33
N SER A 159 1.92 -21.45 8.99
CA SER A 159 2.17 -22.04 7.67
C SER A 159 2.32 -23.57 7.79
N PRO A 160 1.23 -24.34 7.98
CA PRO A 160 1.32 -25.79 8.12
C PRO A 160 1.87 -26.48 6.87
N SER A 161 1.68 -25.88 5.68
CA SER A 161 2.25 -26.38 4.41
C SER A 161 3.77 -26.39 4.37
N GLU A 162 4.43 -25.52 5.14
CA GLU A 162 5.89 -25.48 5.24
C GLU A 162 6.37 -26.41 6.37
N VAL A 163 5.70 -26.37 7.53
CA VAL A 163 6.07 -27.19 8.70
C VAL A 163 5.93 -28.68 8.44
N TYR A 164 4.90 -29.09 7.69
CA TYR A 164 4.60 -30.50 7.41
C TYR A 164 4.77 -30.88 5.94
N ALA A 165 5.56 -30.11 5.18
CA ALA A 165 5.82 -30.38 3.76
C ALA A 165 6.28 -31.84 3.53
N ASP A 166 7.22 -32.32 4.34
CA ASP A 166 7.77 -33.68 4.26
C ASP A 166 7.05 -34.68 5.19
N ALA A 167 6.05 -34.22 5.95
CA ALA A 167 5.32 -35.00 6.95
C ALA A 167 3.89 -35.37 6.51
N GLY A 168 3.61 -35.31 5.21
CA GLY A 168 2.33 -35.73 4.63
C GLY A 168 1.34 -34.61 4.35
N TRP A 169 1.78 -33.34 4.31
CA TRP A 169 0.94 -32.27 3.79
C TRP A 169 0.57 -32.52 2.32
N ILE A 170 -0.72 -32.40 2.00
CA ILE A 170 -1.22 -32.56 0.62
C ILE A 170 -1.71 -31.22 0.09
N ASP A 171 -2.82 -30.72 0.66
CA ASP A 171 -3.46 -29.47 0.26
C ASP A 171 -4.36 -28.96 1.40
N TRP A 172 -4.95 -27.77 1.20
CA TRP A 172 -5.84 -27.16 2.19
C TRP A 172 -7.20 -27.88 2.34
N TYR A 173 -7.64 -28.65 1.34
CA TYR A 173 -8.89 -29.40 1.43
C TYR A 173 -8.72 -30.59 2.36
N ASP A 174 -7.64 -31.36 2.18
CA ASP A 174 -7.27 -32.45 3.07
C ASP A 174 -7.05 -31.95 4.50
N PHE A 175 -6.22 -30.92 4.67
CA PHE A 175 -5.89 -30.39 5.99
C PHE A 175 -7.12 -29.86 6.77
N LEU A 176 -8.06 -29.19 6.10
CA LEU A 176 -9.25 -28.64 6.76
C LEU A 176 -10.45 -29.60 6.75
N GLY A 177 -10.30 -30.80 6.17
CA GLY A 177 -11.37 -31.79 6.08
C GLY A 177 -12.54 -31.30 5.23
N ASN A 178 -12.24 -30.59 4.14
CA ASN A 178 -13.23 -30.12 3.17
C ASN A 178 -13.29 -31.09 1.99
N GLU A 179 -14.48 -31.26 1.42
CA GLU A 179 -14.62 -31.99 0.16
C GLU A 179 -13.88 -31.27 -0.97
N ARG A 180 -13.14 -32.04 -1.77
CA ARG A 180 -12.49 -31.53 -2.98
C ARG A 180 -13.56 -31.21 -4.01
N PRO A 181 -13.47 -30.07 -4.72
CA PRO A 181 -14.36 -29.81 -5.85
C PRO A 181 -14.19 -30.89 -6.93
N ASP A 182 -15.29 -31.52 -7.35
CA ASP A 182 -15.34 -32.49 -8.45
C ASP A 182 -15.37 -31.76 -9.80
N PHE A 183 -14.24 -31.13 -10.16
CA PHE A 183 -14.11 -30.46 -11.44
C PHE A 183 -14.02 -31.46 -12.60
N TYR A 184 -14.44 -31.04 -13.81
CA TYR A 184 -14.23 -31.85 -15.01
C TYR A 184 -12.75 -32.21 -15.17
N THR A 185 -12.47 -33.50 -15.35
CA THR A 185 -11.08 -33.98 -15.44
C THR A 185 -10.43 -33.60 -16.76
N THR A 186 -11.22 -33.50 -17.82
CA THR A 186 -10.72 -33.20 -19.16
C THR A 186 -11.12 -31.79 -19.61
N TYR A 187 -10.21 -31.16 -20.35
CA TYR A 187 -10.45 -29.87 -21.00
C TYR A 187 -11.67 -29.91 -21.94
N ALA A 188 -11.88 -31.03 -22.64
CA ALA A 188 -13.00 -31.21 -23.58
C ALA A 188 -14.38 -31.26 -22.90
N GLU A 189 -14.49 -31.94 -21.75
CA GLU A 189 -15.73 -31.97 -20.97
C GLU A 189 -16.06 -30.59 -20.41
N ALA A 190 -15.07 -29.88 -19.87
CA ALA A 190 -15.24 -28.53 -19.38
C ALA A 190 -15.68 -27.56 -20.49
N GLN A 191 -15.09 -27.67 -21.68
CA GLN A 191 -15.49 -26.90 -22.85
C GLN A 191 -16.95 -27.21 -23.26
N ALA A 192 -17.35 -28.49 -23.24
CA ALA A 192 -18.73 -28.88 -23.55
C ALA A 192 -19.73 -28.30 -22.54
N ALA A 193 -19.38 -28.30 -21.24
CA ALA A 193 -20.21 -27.69 -20.20
C ALA A 193 -20.33 -26.16 -20.35
N VAL A 194 -19.22 -25.47 -20.61
CA VAL A 194 -19.22 -24.02 -20.90
C VAL A 194 -20.08 -23.69 -22.12
N ARG A 195 -19.97 -24.50 -23.18
CA ARG A 195 -20.81 -24.37 -24.38
C ARG A 195 -22.29 -24.57 -24.06
N ALA A 196 -22.63 -25.56 -23.23
CA ALA A 196 -24.00 -25.83 -22.80
C ALA A 196 -24.59 -24.67 -21.96
N LEU A 197 -23.78 -24.00 -21.14
CA LEU A 197 -24.17 -22.80 -20.38
C LEU A 197 -24.30 -21.53 -21.24
N GLY A 198 -23.88 -21.60 -22.51
CA GLY A 198 -23.91 -20.46 -23.43
C GLY A 198 -22.98 -19.31 -23.03
N ILE A 199 -21.90 -19.60 -22.30
CA ILE A 199 -20.92 -18.59 -21.87
C ILE A 199 -20.00 -18.27 -23.04
N LYS A 200 -19.90 -16.99 -23.42
CA LYS A 200 -19.19 -16.56 -24.65
C LYS A 200 -18.00 -15.64 -24.42
N ASN A 201 -17.73 -15.19 -23.21
CA ASN A 201 -16.56 -14.36 -22.93
C ASN A 201 -16.01 -14.59 -21.52
N GLN A 202 -14.75 -14.25 -21.30
CA GLN A 202 -14.06 -14.49 -20.03
C GLN A 202 -14.74 -13.75 -18.84
N PRO A 203 -15.16 -12.48 -18.96
CA PRO A 203 -15.92 -11.83 -17.89
C PRO A 203 -17.19 -12.61 -17.50
N ASP A 204 -17.95 -13.07 -18.49
CA ASP A 204 -19.17 -13.85 -18.28
C ASP A 204 -18.87 -15.19 -17.59
N TYR A 205 -17.79 -15.88 -18.01
CA TYR A 205 -17.33 -17.09 -17.34
C TYR A 205 -17.03 -16.86 -15.85
N LYS A 206 -16.30 -15.80 -15.50
CA LYS A 206 -15.94 -15.50 -14.11
C LYS A 206 -17.17 -15.27 -13.20
N ILE A 207 -18.28 -14.85 -13.78
CA ILE A 207 -19.55 -14.62 -13.07
C ILE A 207 -20.38 -15.91 -13.01
N ARG A 208 -20.47 -16.63 -14.14
CA ARG A 208 -21.44 -17.71 -14.36
C ARG A 208 -20.88 -19.12 -14.24
N TYR A 209 -19.57 -19.31 -14.09
CA TYR A 209 -18.99 -20.67 -14.03
C TYR A 209 -19.64 -21.55 -12.95
N ARG A 210 -20.08 -20.96 -11.83
CA ARG A 210 -20.78 -21.68 -10.74
C ARG A 210 -22.16 -22.21 -11.10
N GLU A 211 -22.71 -21.85 -12.26
CA GLU A 211 -23.92 -22.49 -12.80
C GLU A 211 -23.67 -23.98 -13.06
N ASP A 212 -22.41 -24.37 -13.32
CA ASP A 212 -21.95 -25.75 -13.25
C ASP A 212 -20.86 -25.88 -12.17
N PRO A 213 -21.14 -26.53 -11.02
CA PRO A 213 -20.19 -26.63 -9.91
C PRO A 213 -18.89 -27.37 -10.27
N ARG A 214 -18.86 -28.10 -11.40
CA ARG A 214 -17.68 -28.82 -11.89
C ARG A 214 -16.78 -27.96 -12.77
N LEU A 215 -17.12 -26.68 -13.01
CA LEU A 215 -16.24 -25.74 -13.68
C LEU A 215 -15.29 -25.06 -12.67
N PRO A 216 -13.96 -25.02 -12.93
CA PRO A 216 -13.03 -24.32 -12.05
C PRO A 216 -13.09 -22.80 -12.26
N PHE A 217 -12.84 -22.00 -11.22
CA PHE A 217 -12.78 -20.53 -11.38
C PHE A 217 -11.70 -20.07 -12.36
N ASN A 218 -10.57 -20.79 -12.40
CA ASN A 218 -9.41 -20.48 -13.24
C ASN A 218 -9.04 -21.67 -14.15
N PRO A 219 -9.75 -21.85 -15.28
CA PRO A 219 -9.56 -23.02 -16.15
C PRO A 219 -8.20 -23.01 -16.84
N SER A 220 -7.60 -21.84 -17.11
CA SER A 220 -6.27 -21.77 -17.71
C SER A 220 -5.17 -22.33 -16.84
N GLN A 221 -5.33 -22.25 -15.52
CA GLN A 221 -4.39 -22.85 -14.57
C GLN A 221 -4.72 -24.32 -14.33
N PHE A 222 -6.00 -24.67 -14.20
CA PHE A 222 -6.42 -26.03 -13.90
C PHE A 222 -6.14 -27.00 -15.07
N TYR A 223 -6.36 -26.56 -16.31
CA TYR A 223 -6.13 -27.37 -17.51
C TYR A 223 -4.77 -27.11 -18.19
N ALA A 224 -3.82 -26.45 -17.52
CA ALA A 224 -2.54 -26.08 -18.10
C ALA A 224 -1.82 -27.30 -18.71
N ASP A 225 -1.79 -28.41 -17.98
CA ASP A 225 -1.19 -29.69 -18.43
C ASP A 225 -2.19 -30.62 -19.14
N ALA A 226 -3.47 -30.23 -19.20
CA ALA A 226 -4.57 -31.02 -19.79
C ALA A 226 -4.98 -30.51 -21.19
N GLY A 227 -4.09 -29.77 -21.86
CA GLY A 227 -4.31 -29.27 -23.22
C GLY A 227 -4.99 -27.91 -23.33
N TRP A 228 -4.89 -27.07 -22.30
CA TRP A 228 -5.31 -25.67 -22.41
C TRP A 228 -4.55 -24.96 -23.54
N ILE A 229 -5.29 -24.23 -24.39
CA ILE A 229 -4.71 -23.42 -25.48
C ILE A 229 -4.88 -21.95 -25.13
N ASP A 230 -6.11 -21.45 -25.21
CA ASP A 230 -6.45 -20.07 -24.87
C ASP A 230 -7.97 -19.95 -24.63
N TRP A 231 -8.40 -18.73 -24.25
CA TRP A 231 -9.81 -18.44 -24.01
C TRP A 231 -10.68 -18.51 -25.27
N TYR A 232 -10.12 -18.33 -26.47
CA TYR A 232 -10.92 -18.42 -27.71
C TYR A 232 -11.33 -19.86 -27.97
N VAL A 233 -10.39 -20.80 -27.85
CA VAL A 233 -10.70 -22.23 -27.99
C VAL A 233 -11.63 -22.69 -26.87
N PHE A 234 -11.35 -22.32 -25.61
CA PHE A 234 -12.12 -22.79 -24.46
C PHE A 234 -13.57 -22.28 -24.45
N LEU A 235 -13.82 -21.06 -24.93
CA LEU A 235 -15.16 -20.47 -25.00
C LEU A 235 -15.85 -20.70 -26.36
N ASP A 236 -15.21 -21.44 -27.27
CA ASP A 236 -15.72 -21.74 -28.60
C ASP A 236 -16.04 -20.46 -29.39
N ASN A 237 -15.10 -19.52 -29.36
CA ASN A 237 -15.17 -18.25 -30.07
C ASN A 237 -14.29 -18.30 -31.32
N GLU A 238 -14.77 -17.67 -32.39
CA GLU A 238 -13.94 -17.39 -33.55
C GLU A 238 -12.74 -16.52 -33.15
N ARG A 239 -11.55 -16.89 -33.63
CA ARG A 239 -10.36 -16.05 -33.45
C ARG A 239 -10.57 -14.75 -34.24
N PRO A 240 -10.18 -13.59 -33.70
CA PRO A 240 -10.19 -12.37 -34.48
C PRO A 240 -9.32 -12.53 -35.74
N ASP A 241 -9.88 -12.21 -36.92
CA ASP A 241 -9.16 -12.22 -38.21
C ASP A 241 -8.32 -10.95 -38.36
N PHE A 242 -7.28 -10.83 -37.54
CA PHE A 242 -6.34 -9.73 -37.66
C PHE A 242 -5.44 -9.90 -38.89
N TYR A 243 -4.85 -8.80 -39.36
CA TYR A 243 -3.85 -8.88 -40.42
C TYR A 243 -2.72 -9.84 -40.04
N PRO A 244 -2.30 -10.77 -40.91
CA PRO A 244 -1.32 -11.78 -40.55
C PRO A 244 0.09 -11.20 -40.40
N THR A 245 0.37 -10.02 -40.97
CA THR A 245 1.68 -9.38 -40.89
C THR A 245 1.62 -7.97 -40.30
N TYR A 246 2.71 -7.60 -39.62
CA TYR A 246 2.92 -6.24 -39.12
C TYR A 246 2.80 -5.18 -40.23
N ALA A 247 3.37 -5.47 -41.41
CA ALA A 247 3.37 -4.54 -42.55
C ALA A 247 1.97 -4.26 -43.11
N GLU A 248 1.09 -5.28 -43.17
CA GLU A 248 -0.30 -5.09 -43.61
C GLU A 248 -1.11 -4.29 -42.59
N ALA A 249 -0.95 -4.59 -41.29
CA ALA A 249 -1.60 -3.83 -40.23
C ALA A 249 -1.12 -2.36 -40.20
N GLN A 250 0.17 -2.15 -40.41
CA GLN A 250 0.78 -0.82 -40.55
C GLN A 250 0.20 -0.06 -41.76
N ALA A 251 0.10 -0.71 -42.93
CA ALA A 251 -0.50 -0.10 -44.11
C ALA A 251 -1.98 0.28 -43.87
N ALA A 252 -2.74 -0.60 -43.20
CA ALA A 252 -4.14 -0.35 -42.87
C ALA A 252 -4.33 0.83 -41.91
N VAL A 253 -3.58 0.87 -40.79
CA VAL A 253 -3.69 1.97 -39.83
C VAL A 253 -3.26 3.31 -40.43
N GLN A 254 -2.25 3.31 -41.30
CA GLN A 254 -1.80 4.50 -42.01
C GLN A 254 -2.82 4.96 -43.06
N ALA A 255 -3.49 4.04 -43.75
CA ALA A 255 -4.58 4.34 -44.69
C ALA A 255 -5.80 4.98 -43.99
N LEU A 256 -6.07 4.60 -42.73
CA LEU A 256 -7.10 5.25 -41.89
C LEU A 256 -6.71 6.67 -41.43
N GLY A 257 -5.47 7.10 -41.70
CA GLY A 257 -4.96 8.41 -41.33
C GLY A 257 -4.78 8.60 -39.82
N ILE A 258 -4.68 7.51 -39.04
CA ILE A 258 -4.53 7.58 -37.59
C ILE A 258 -3.07 7.93 -37.25
N LYS A 259 -2.86 9.05 -36.56
CA LYS A 259 -1.50 9.55 -36.25
C LYS A 259 -1.16 9.57 -34.76
N ARG A 260 -2.11 9.25 -33.88
CA ARG A 260 -1.88 9.21 -32.42
C ARG A 260 -2.33 7.88 -31.82
N GLN A 261 -1.57 7.34 -30.87
CA GLN A 261 -1.95 6.14 -30.13
C GLN A 261 -3.31 6.29 -29.42
N SER A 262 -3.59 7.46 -28.84
CA SER A 262 -4.89 7.74 -28.20
C SER A 262 -6.05 7.84 -29.18
N GLU A 263 -5.77 8.13 -30.45
CA GLU A 263 -6.75 8.10 -31.53
C GLU A 263 -6.95 6.66 -32.01
N TYR A 264 -5.87 5.89 -32.17
CA TYR A 264 -5.92 4.47 -32.48
C TYR A 264 -6.82 3.70 -31.52
N ALA A 265 -6.66 3.90 -30.21
CA ALA A 265 -7.49 3.26 -29.19
C ALA A 265 -9.01 3.51 -29.36
N LYS A 266 -9.40 4.59 -30.05
CA LYS A 266 -10.81 4.93 -30.34
C LYS A 266 -11.26 4.47 -31.71
N ARG A 267 -10.38 4.53 -32.71
CA ARG A 267 -10.70 4.37 -34.14
C ARG A 267 -10.25 3.04 -34.74
N TYR A 268 -9.48 2.21 -34.05
CA TYR A 268 -8.96 0.95 -34.62
C TYR A 268 -10.07 0.08 -35.21
N ARG A 269 -11.27 0.09 -34.63
CA ARG A 269 -12.45 -0.66 -35.09
C ARG A 269 -13.02 -0.18 -36.43
N GLU A 270 -12.55 0.93 -36.98
CA GLU A 270 -12.87 1.33 -38.36
C GLU A 270 -12.34 0.30 -39.37
N ASP A 271 -11.29 -0.44 -39.00
CA ASP A 271 -10.88 -1.67 -39.67
C ASP A 271 -11.00 -2.85 -38.69
N PRO A 272 -11.93 -3.80 -38.91
CA PRO A 272 -12.16 -4.92 -38.00
C PRO A 272 -10.96 -5.86 -37.85
N ARG A 273 -9.98 -5.80 -38.76
CA ARG A 273 -8.75 -6.62 -38.74
C ARG A 273 -7.61 -5.97 -37.97
N LEU A 274 -7.81 -4.75 -37.43
CA LEU A 274 -6.84 -4.12 -36.54
C LEU A 274 -7.07 -4.55 -35.08
N PRO A 275 -6.03 -4.98 -34.35
CA PRO A 275 -6.14 -5.33 -32.93
C PRO A 275 -6.14 -4.10 -32.03
N TYR A 276 -6.71 -4.19 -30.82
CA TYR A 276 -6.64 -3.10 -29.83
C TYR A 276 -5.19 -2.82 -29.36
N SER A 277 -4.42 -3.89 -29.16
CA SER A 277 -3.01 -3.85 -28.71
C SER A 277 -2.10 -4.44 -29.80
N PRO A 278 -1.75 -3.68 -30.86
CA PRO A 278 -0.93 -4.17 -31.96
C PRO A 278 0.51 -4.47 -31.54
N ASP A 279 1.01 -3.80 -30.50
CA ASP A 279 2.32 -4.06 -29.90
C ASP A 279 2.44 -5.45 -29.28
N GLU A 280 1.35 -6.00 -28.77
CA GLU A 280 1.30 -7.37 -28.25
C GLU A 280 1.07 -8.38 -29.38
N VAL A 281 0.13 -8.10 -30.28
CA VAL A 281 -0.22 -9.03 -31.38
C VAL A 281 0.94 -9.22 -32.36
N TYR A 282 1.69 -8.15 -32.65
CA TYR A 282 2.79 -8.18 -33.61
C TYR A 282 4.18 -8.21 -32.96
N ALA A 283 4.27 -8.47 -31.66
CA ALA A 283 5.54 -8.52 -30.91
C ALA A 283 6.58 -9.41 -31.61
N ASP A 284 6.17 -10.62 -32.00
CA ASP A 284 7.02 -11.60 -32.70
C ASP A 284 6.98 -11.46 -34.24
N ALA A 285 6.11 -10.59 -34.76
CA ALA A 285 5.91 -10.35 -36.19
C ALA A 285 6.66 -9.11 -36.72
N GLY A 286 7.63 -8.62 -35.96
CA GLY A 286 8.48 -7.48 -36.35
C GLY A 286 7.96 -6.12 -35.89
N TRP A 287 7.16 -6.06 -34.81
CA TRP A 287 6.80 -4.80 -34.18
C TRP A 287 8.05 -3.98 -33.80
N ILE A 288 8.05 -2.71 -34.19
CA ILE A 288 9.15 -1.79 -33.92
C ILE A 288 8.76 -0.84 -32.77
N ASP A 289 7.87 0.11 -33.05
CA ASP A 289 7.33 1.05 -32.10
C ASP A 289 6.05 1.71 -32.65
N TRP A 290 5.41 2.55 -31.83
CA TRP A 290 4.22 3.29 -32.23
C TRP A 290 4.48 4.39 -33.28
N TYR A 291 5.71 4.89 -33.42
CA TYR A 291 6.02 5.88 -34.44
C TYR A 291 6.03 5.23 -35.82
N ASP A 292 6.70 4.08 -35.95
CA ASP A 292 6.75 3.30 -37.17
C ASP A 292 5.35 2.81 -37.56
N PHE A 293 4.62 2.21 -36.61
CA PHE A 293 3.28 1.67 -36.87
C PHE A 293 2.30 2.75 -37.37
N LEU A 294 2.31 3.95 -36.79
CA LEU A 294 1.43 5.06 -37.18
C LEU A 294 1.98 5.91 -38.35
N GLY A 295 3.17 5.60 -38.85
CA GLY A 295 3.85 6.35 -39.91
C GLY A 295 4.14 7.79 -39.50
N ASN A 296 4.69 7.97 -38.30
CA ASN A 296 5.15 9.23 -37.75
C ASN A 296 6.67 9.30 -37.79
N GLU A 297 7.20 10.50 -38.02
CA GLU A 297 8.63 10.74 -37.84
C GLU A 297 9.01 10.58 -36.36
N ARG A 298 10.14 9.90 -36.13
CA ARG A 298 10.70 9.78 -34.79
C ARG A 298 11.22 11.14 -34.33
N PRO A 299 11.00 11.53 -33.06
CA PRO A 299 11.58 12.76 -32.53
C PRO A 299 13.12 12.73 -32.64
N ASP A 300 13.72 13.73 -33.29
CA ASP A 300 15.17 13.95 -33.32
C ASP A 300 15.63 14.54 -31.98
N LEU A 301 15.70 13.69 -30.97
CA LEU A 301 16.17 14.06 -29.64
C LEU A 301 17.70 14.10 -29.59
N TYR A 302 18.26 14.86 -28.67
CA TYR A 302 19.71 14.83 -28.42
C TYR A 302 20.15 13.38 -28.11
N PRO A 303 21.14 12.84 -28.85
CA PRO A 303 21.53 11.44 -28.73
C PRO A 303 22.26 11.16 -27.41
N THR A 304 22.89 12.17 -26.82
CA THR A 304 23.61 12.02 -25.55
C THR A 304 22.98 12.83 -24.41
N TYR A 305 23.13 12.31 -23.19
CA TYR A 305 22.76 13.00 -21.97
C TYR A 305 23.46 14.37 -21.83
N ALA A 306 24.76 14.43 -22.18
CA ALA A 306 25.57 15.65 -22.05
C ALA A 306 25.08 16.78 -22.98
N GLU A 307 24.70 16.45 -24.22
CA GLU A 307 24.14 17.45 -25.14
C GLU A 307 22.77 17.96 -24.67
N ALA A 308 21.90 17.05 -24.21
CA ALA A 308 20.60 17.42 -23.66
C ALA A 308 20.72 18.26 -22.38
N GLN A 309 21.69 17.93 -21.53
CA GLN A 309 22.03 18.69 -20.33
C GLN A 309 22.51 20.10 -20.69
N ALA A 310 23.47 20.22 -21.63
CA ALA A 310 23.97 21.50 -22.10
C ALA A 310 22.85 22.37 -22.70
N ALA A 311 21.96 21.79 -23.50
CA ALA A 311 20.80 22.48 -24.07
C ALA A 311 19.81 22.94 -22.99
N ALA A 312 19.45 22.07 -22.04
CA ALA A 312 18.55 22.41 -20.94
C ALA A 312 19.11 23.53 -20.04
N GLN A 313 20.42 23.50 -19.79
CA GLN A 313 21.13 24.53 -19.04
C GLN A 313 21.24 25.85 -19.81
N ALA A 314 21.48 25.80 -21.13
CA ALA A 314 21.53 26.97 -22.00
C ALA A 314 20.18 27.71 -22.08
N LEU A 315 19.06 26.98 -21.97
CA LEU A 315 17.72 27.56 -21.83
C LEU A 315 17.47 28.22 -20.46
N GLY A 316 18.42 28.12 -19.53
CA GLY A 316 18.32 28.69 -18.19
C GLY A 316 17.26 28.01 -17.31
N ILE A 317 16.90 26.76 -17.58
CA ILE A 317 15.89 26.03 -16.82
C ILE A 317 16.49 25.57 -15.49
N LYS A 318 15.85 25.92 -14.37
CA LYS A 318 16.40 25.69 -13.01
C LYS A 318 15.66 24.67 -12.17
N ASN A 319 14.49 24.19 -12.57
CA ASN A 319 13.80 23.14 -11.82
C ASN A 319 12.92 22.28 -12.73
N GLN A 320 12.53 21.11 -12.23
CA GLN A 320 11.69 20.17 -12.98
C GLN A 320 10.34 20.76 -13.44
N PRO A 321 9.56 21.48 -12.59
CA PRO A 321 8.34 22.13 -13.05
C PRO A 321 8.55 23.08 -14.24
N ASP A 322 9.64 23.85 -14.20
CA ASP A 322 10.02 24.78 -15.27
C ASP A 322 10.42 24.03 -16.55
N TYR A 323 11.21 22.95 -16.42
CA TYR A 323 11.56 22.08 -17.54
C TYR A 323 10.32 21.55 -18.25
N LYS A 324 9.33 21.05 -17.52
CA LYS A 324 8.09 20.53 -18.13
C LYS A 324 7.32 21.57 -18.94
N LYS A 325 7.45 22.85 -18.61
CA LYS A 325 6.82 23.96 -19.35
C LYS A 325 7.65 24.37 -20.56
N ARG A 326 8.98 24.44 -20.40
CA ARG A 326 9.89 25.10 -21.33
C ARG A 326 10.71 24.18 -22.22
N TYR A 327 10.74 22.86 -21.98
CA TYR A 327 11.57 21.94 -22.77
C TYR A 327 11.32 22.05 -24.28
N ARG A 328 10.09 22.37 -24.70
CA ARG A 328 9.72 22.56 -26.12
C ARG A 328 10.34 23.79 -26.78
N GLU A 329 10.98 24.68 -26.02
CA GLU A 329 11.80 25.77 -26.58
C GLU A 329 12.98 25.20 -27.37
N ASP A 330 13.45 24.00 -27.02
CA ASP A 330 14.34 23.19 -27.86
C ASP A 330 13.64 21.89 -28.26
N PRO A 331 13.21 21.74 -29.53
CA PRO A 331 12.49 20.54 -30.01
C PRO A 331 13.23 19.21 -29.79
N ARG A 332 14.55 19.23 -29.60
CA ARG A 332 15.38 18.05 -29.39
C ARG A 332 15.47 17.62 -27.93
N LEU A 333 14.92 18.40 -27.00
CA LEU A 333 14.81 18.02 -25.60
C LEU A 333 13.63 17.05 -25.37
N PRO A 334 13.83 15.94 -24.66
CA PRO A 334 12.74 15.02 -24.36
C PRO A 334 11.84 15.56 -23.25
N SER A 335 10.55 15.21 -23.30
CA SER A 335 9.60 15.53 -22.21
C SER A 335 9.93 14.82 -20.88
N ARG A 336 10.63 13.68 -20.97
CA ARG A 336 11.00 12.81 -19.84
C ARG A 336 12.48 12.40 -19.94
N PRO A 337 13.43 13.32 -19.69
CA PRO A 337 14.85 13.04 -19.84
C PRO A 337 15.33 11.92 -18.91
N SER A 338 14.69 11.74 -17.74
CA SER A 338 14.97 10.63 -16.82
C SER A 338 14.70 9.24 -17.39
N GLN A 339 13.80 9.12 -18.38
CA GLN A 339 13.52 7.87 -19.07
C GLN A 339 14.38 7.76 -20.33
N THR A 340 14.47 8.84 -21.11
CA THR A 340 15.26 8.88 -22.35
C THR A 340 16.75 8.59 -22.11
N TYR A 341 17.30 9.10 -21.01
CA TYR A 341 18.73 8.98 -20.70
C TYR A 341 19.02 8.04 -19.52
N ALA A 342 18.07 7.17 -19.15
CA ALA A 342 18.22 6.23 -18.03
C ALA A 342 19.50 5.38 -18.14
N ASP A 343 19.79 4.89 -19.35
CA ASP A 343 20.99 4.10 -19.64
C ASP A 343 22.18 4.94 -20.15
N ALA A 344 21.96 6.23 -20.38
CA ALA A 344 22.92 7.17 -20.98
C ALA A 344 23.54 8.15 -19.97
N GLY A 345 23.43 7.87 -18.66
CA GLY A 345 24.08 8.68 -17.61
C GLY A 345 23.16 9.62 -16.83
N TRP A 346 21.83 9.46 -16.93
CA TRP A 346 20.92 10.21 -16.06
C TRP A 346 21.15 9.89 -14.58
N MET A 347 21.39 10.91 -13.76
CA MET A 347 21.48 10.79 -12.31
C MET A 347 20.26 11.39 -11.62
N ASP A 348 20.15 12.72 -11.63
CA ASP A 348 19.03 13.45 -11.04
C ASP A 348 18.81 14.79 -11.74
N TRP A 349 17.79 15.53 -11.27
CA TRP A 349 17.47 16.85 -11.79
C TRP A 349 18.47 17.94 -11.40
N TYR A 350 19.23 17.78 -10.30
CA TYR A 350 20.23 18.77 -9.91
C TYR A 350 21.38 18.76 -10.91
N GLU A 351 21.87 17.58 -11.25
CA GLU A 351 22.96 17.45 -12.21
C GLU A 351 22.52 17.81 -13.63
N PHE A 352 21.36 17.31 -14.06
CA PHE A 352 20.83 17.62 -15.40
C PHE A 352 20.57 19.12 -15.62
N LEU A 353 20.16 19.86 -14.59
CA LEU A 353 19.90 21.31 -14.69
C LEU A 353 21.07 22.18 -14.21
N GLY A 354 22.18 21.57 -13.77
CA GLY A 354 23.36 22.31 -13.30
C GLY A 354 23.10 23.12 -12.03
N ASN A 355 22.30 22.58 -11.12
CA ASN A 355 22.00 23.19 -9.83
C ASN A 355 22.89 22.59 -8.73
N GLU A 356 23.27 23.43 -7.77
CA GLU A 356 23.91 22.97 -6.54
C GLU A 356 22.95 22.08 -5.73
N ARG A 357 23.49 20.99 -5.18
CA ARG A 357 22.73 20.12 -4.28
C ARG A 357 22.54 20.83 -2.94
N PRO A 358 21.34 20.76 -2.33
CA PRO A 358 21.14 21.31 -0.99
C PRO A 358 22.10 20.65 0.03
N ASP A 359 22.82 21.47 0.80
CA ASP A 359 23.68 21.02 1.91
C ASP A 359 22.85 20.79 3.17
N PHE A 360 22.10 19.69 3.18
CA PHE A 360 21.36 19.27 4.37
C PHE A 360 22.28 18.63 5.42
N TYR A 361 21.86 18.64 6.69
CA TYR A 361 22.58 17.92 7.74
C TYR A 361 22.80 16.45 7.36
N PRO A 362 24.02 15.90 7.49
CA PRO A 362 24.35 14.56 7.01
C PRO A 362 23.71 13.46 7.86
N THR A 363 23.40 13.71 9.12
CA THR A 363 22.76 12.74 10.02
C THR A 363 21.37 13.18 10.48
N TYR A 364 20.52 12.19 10.76
CA TYR A 364 19.20 12.40 11.38
C TYR A 364 19.32 13.13 12.72
N ALA A 365 20.30 12.75 13.56
CA ALA A 365 20.50 13.32 14.88
C ALA A 365 20.87 14.81 14.83
N GLU A 366 21.71 15.23 13.88
CA GLU A 366 22.05 16.65 13.69
C GLU A 366 20.85 17.47 13.21
N ALA A 367 20.09 16.94 12.24
CA ALA A 367 18.86 17.59 11.76
C ALA A 367 17.80 17.71 12.86
N GLN A 368 17.68 16.67 13.70
CA GLN A 368 16.80 16.65 14.86
C GLN A 368 17.22 17.70 15.89
N ALA A 369 18.50 17.76 16.24
CA ALA A 369 19.03 18.74 17.18
C ALA A 369 18.82 20.18 16.68
N ALA A 370 19.04 20.43 15.38
CA ALA A 370 18.81 21.73 14.77
C ALA A 370 17.31 22.13 14.80
N ALA A 371 16.41 21.22 14.41
CA ALA A 371 14.97 21.47 14.45
C ALA A 371 14.46 21.75 15.88
N GLN A 372 14.99 21.04 16.88
CA GLN A 372 14.67 21.25 18.29
C GLN A 372 15.25 22.55 18.84
N ALA A 373 16.46 22.94 18.42
CA ALA A 373 17.09 24.21 18.80
C ALA A 373 16.31 25.43 18.30
N LEU A 374 15.62 25.31 17.15
CA LEU A 374 14.69 26.35 16.65
C LEU A 374 13.38 26.46 17.47
N GLY A 375 13.20 25.57 18.46
CA GLY A 375 12.03 25.55 19.33
C GLY A 375 10.75 25.08 18.63
N ILE A 376 10.87 24.38 17.50
CA ILE A 376 9.73 23.91 16.70
C ILE A 376 9.07 22.72 17.41
N LYS A 377 7.76 22.83 17.69
CA LYS A 377 7.04 21.83 18.51
C LYS A 377 6.02 20.99 17.75
N ASN A 378 5.71 21.32 16.50
CA ASN A 378 4.77 20.51 15.72
C ASN A 378 5.07 20.60 14.22
N GLN A 379 4.52 19.67 13.45
CA GLN A 379 4.75 19.57 12.01
C GLN A 379 4.29 20.82 11.24
N PRO A 380 3.11 21.42 11.49
CA PRO A 380 2.73 22.70 10.86
C PRO A 380 3.78 23.80 11.07
N ASP A 381 4.26 23.96 12.31
CA ASP A 381 5.30 24.94 12.67
C ASP A 381 6.62 24.64 11.94
N TYR A 382 7.02 23.36 11.86
CA TYR A 382 8.18 22.94 11.07
C TYR A 382 8.04 23.34 9.60
N ASN A 383 6.90 23.07 8.97
CA ASN A 383 6.69 23.38 7.55
C ASN A 383 6.81 24.89 7.25
N SER A 384 6.50 25.74 8.24
CA SER A 384 6.61 27.19 8.12
C SER A 384 8.00 27.73 8.45
N ARG A 385 8.73 27.09 9.39
CA ARG A 385 9.95 27.62 9.99
C ARG A 385 11.23 26.85 9.67
N TYR A 386 11.16 25.70 9.00
CA TYR A 386 12.36 24.91 8.69
C TYR A 386 13.42 25.72 7.93
N SER A 387 13.00 26.66 7.08
CA SER A 387 13.90 27.51 6.30
C SER A 387 14.65 28.55 7.13
N GLU A 388 14.35 28.68 8.43
CA GLU A 388 15.19 29.45 9.37
C GLU A 388 16.58 28.82 9.52
N ASP A 389 16.69 27.50 9.28
CA ASP A 389 17.96 26.82 9.09
C ASP A 389 18.04 26.26 7.64
N PRO A 390 18.92 26.81 6.78
CA PRO A 390 19.02 26.40 5.37
C PRO A 390 19.43 24.93 5.18
N ARG A 391 19.97 24.28 6.21
CA ARG A 391 20.38 22.87 6.18
C ARG A 391 19.27 21.92 6.62
N LEU A 392 18.12 22.43 7.07
CA LEU A 392 16.94 21.60 7.33
C LEU A 392 16.16 21.35 6.04
N PRO A 393 15.83 20.08 5.72
CA PRO A 393 15.01 19.78 4.56
C PRO A 393 13.52 20.03 4.86
N ALA A 394 12.76 20.46 3.84
CA ALA A 394 11.30 20.60 3.93
C ALA A 394 10.57 19.27 4.22
N ARG A 395 11.21 18.14 3.87
CA ARG A 395 10.67 16.78 4.04
C ARG A 395 11.72 15.85 4.67
N PRO A 396 11.99 16.01 5.97
CA PRO A 396 13.05 15.25 6.64
C PRO A 396 12.81 13.74 6.61
N GLY A 397 11.57 13.27 6.74
CA GLY A 397 11.27 11.84 6.63
C GLY A 397 11.52 11.18 5.28
N LYS A 398 11.72 11.95 4.21
CA LYS A 398 12.19 11.41 2.93
C LYS A 398 13.72 11.40 2.83
N ILE A 399 14.36 12.43 3.37
CA ILE A 399 15.83 12.58 3.33
C ILE A 399 16.50 11.60 4.30
N TYR A 400 15.93 11.43 5.48
CA TYR A 400 16.47 10.59 6.56
C TYR A 400 15.77 9.24 6.69
N ALA A 401 15.03 8.79 5.67
CA ALA A 401 14.28 7.54 5.68
C ALA A 401 15.18 6.33 6.04
N ASP A 402 16.36 6.27 5.43
CA ASP A 402 17.34 5.22 5.67
C ASP A 402 18.35 5.57 6.78
N ALA A 403 18.23 6.76 7.37
CA ALA A 403 19.14 7.32 8.37
C ALA A 403 18.54 7.36 9.79
N GLY A 404 17.48 6.59 10.04
CA GLY A 404 16.87 6.47 11.37
C GLY A 404 15.65 7.34 11.61
N TRP A 405 14.99 7.85 10.56
CA TRP A 405 13.71 8.54 10.73
C TRP A 405 12.63 7.61 11.31
N VAL A 406 12.04 8.01 12.44
CA VAL A 406 10.93 7.28 13.08
C VAL A 406 9.60 8.01 12.84
N ASP A 407 9.39 9.14 13.51
CA ASP A 407 8.20 9.98 13.35
C ASP A 407 8.45 11.44 13.73
N TRP A 408 7.42 12.28 13.58
CA TRP A 408 7.49 13.71 13.92
C TRP A 408 7.59 13.98 15.42
N TYR A 409 7.13 13.07 16.29
CA TYR A 409 7.22 13.27 17.73
C TYR A 409 8.66 13.14 18.18
N GLU A 410 9.35 12.09 17.73
CA GLU A 410 10.77 11.88 18.01
C GLU A 410 11.62 12.99 17.38
N PHE A 411 11.40 13.32 16.11
CA PHE A 411 12.15 14.35 15.41
C PHE A 411 12.01 15.75 16.06
N LEU A 412 10.86 16.09 16.63
CA LEU A 412 10.62 17.39 17.28
C LEU A 412 10.80 17.34 18.81
N GLY A 413 11.19 16.21 19.38
CA GLY A 413 11.41 16.05 20.82
C GLY A 413 10.14 16.14 21.66
N ASN A 414 9.03 15.61 21.15
CA ASN A 414 7.74 15.55 21.82
C ASN A 414 7.42 14.13 22.32
N ASP A 415 6.66 14.04 23.40
CA ASP A 415 6.13 12.76 23.87
C ASP A 415 5.21 12.14 22.81
N ASN A 416 5.51 10.90 22.41
CA ASN A 416 4.70 10.16 21.47
C ASN A 416 3.42 9.64 22.15
N PRO A 417 2.20 10.12 21.79
CA PRO A 417 0.97 9.66 22.43
C PRO A 417 0.63 8.20 22.12
N SER A 418 1.29 7.56 21.14
CA SER A 418 1.15 6.11 20.87
C SER A 418 2.07 5.24 21.71
N ALA A 419 3.17 5.77 22.25
CA ALA A 419 4.03 4.96 23.13
C ALA A 419 3.24 4.49 24.36
N ALA A 420 2.35 5.36 24.87
CA ALA A 420 1.43 5.05 25.96
C ALA A 420 0.43 3.92 25.64
N LEU A 421 0.15 3.61 24.37
CA LEU A 421 -0.77 2.54 24.00
C LEU A 421 -0.11 1.14 24.09
N ALA A 422 1.22 1.07 24.10
CA ALA A 422 1.94 -0.20 24.22
C ALA A 422 1.70 -0.87 25.59
N ASP A 423 1.46 -0.07 26.63
CA ASP A 423 1.18 -0.53 28.00
C ASP A 423 -0.28 -1.00 28.19
N TYR A 424 -1.16 -0.78 27.20
CA TYR A 424 -2.60 -1.07 27.28
C TYR A 424 -3.15 -1.90 26.09
N PRO A 425 -2.58 -3.08 25.80
CA PRO A 425 -2.99 -3.89 24.66
C PRO A 425 -4.44 -4.39 24.71
N LEU A 426 -4.97 -4.76 25.88
CA LEU A 426 -6.32 -5.30 26.03
C LEU A 426 -7.39 -4.21 25.87
N MET A 427 -7.15 -3.04 26.45
CA MET A 427 -7.95 -1.84 26.20
C MET A 427 -8.01 -1.53 24.71
N TRP A 428 -6.86 -1.52 24.03
CA TRP A 428 -6.81 -1.15 22.62
C TRP A 428 -7.45 -2.19 21.70
N ALA A 429 -7.32 -3.49 21.98
CA ALA A 429 -8.01 -4.54 21.24
C ALA A 429 -9.54 -4.38 21.26
N ASN A 430 -10.11 -3.97 22.41
CA ASN A 430 -11.53 -3.68 22.53
C ASN A 430 -11.94 -2.41 21.77
N VAL A 431 -11.10 -1.38 21.76
CA VAL A 431 -11.30 -0.18 20.95
C VAL A 431 -11.35 -0.53 19.46
N GLU A 432 -10.42 -1.36 18.98
CA GLU A 432 -10.40 -1.81 17.59
C GLU A 432 -11.64 -2.63 17.22
N ARG A 433 -12.13 -3.48 18.14
CA ARG A 433 -13.38 -4.22 17.95
C ARG A 433 -14.58 -3.29 17.88
N TRP A 434 -14.70 -2.35 18.81
CA TRP A 434 -15.77 -1.35 18.81
C TRP A 434 -15.77 -0.53 17.53
N LEU A 435 -14.62 -0.02 17.09
CA LEU A 435 -14.51 0.87 15.92
C LEU A 435 -14.96 0.23 14.60
N LYS A 436 -14.99 -1.11 14.48
CA LYS A 436 -15.46 -1.81 13.26
C LYS A 436 -16.92 -1.52 12.92
N THR A 437 -17.75 -1.20 13.92
CA THR A 437 -19.19 -0.97 13.74
C THR A 437 -19.57 0.51 13.80
N GLN A 438 -18.59 1.42 13.86
CA GLN A 438 -18.81 2.84 14.19
C GLN A 438 -18.61 3.78 13.00
N THR A 439 -19.30 4.92 13.05
CA THR A 439 -19.06 6.08 12.18
C THR A 439 -18.15 7.11 12.87
N ASN A 440 -17.56 8.03 12.10
CA ASN A 440 -16.58 9.02 12.59
C ASN A 440 -15.36 8.39 13.28
N ILE A 441 -14.84 7.31 12.68
CA ILE A 441 -13.77 6.46 13.21
C ILE A 441 -12.55 7.27 13.62
N SER A 442 -12.09 8.23 12.80
CA SER A 442 -10.90 9.05 13.08
C SER A 442 -11.02 9.85 14.38
N THR A 443 -12.17 10.51 14.59
CA THR A 443 -12.44 11.30 15.80
C THR A 443 -12.57 10.41 17.03
N LYS A 444 -13.31 9.30 16.94
CA LYS A 444 -13.48 8.34 18.05
C LYS A 444 -12.15 7.69 18.43
N LYS A 445 -11.36 7.25 17.45
CA LYS A 445 -10.03 6.67 17.66
C LYS A 445 -9.09 7.65 18.34
N SER A 446 -9.10 8.92 17.89
CA SER A 446 -8.32 9.98 18.54
C SER A 446 -8.78 10.22 19.98
N ALA A 447 -10.09 10.35 20.22
CA ALA A 447 -10.65 10.57 21.55
C ALA A 447 -10.24 9.48 22.56
N ILE A 448 -10.37 8.21 22.17
CA ILE A 448 -9.97 7.10 23.07
C ILE A 448 -8.46 7.04 23.25
N ARG A 449 -7.67 7.30 22.19
CA ARG A 449 -6.20 7.38 22.31
C ARG A 449 -5.75 8.46 23.29
N PHE A 450 -6.33 9.65 23.23
CA PHE A 450 -6.06 10.73 24.18
C PHE A 450 -6.54 10.39 25.59
N PHE A 451 -7.68 9.72 25.74
CA PHE A 451 -8.18 9.26 27.04
C PHE A 451 -7.22 8.25 27.69
N VAL A 452 -6.77 7.23 26.95
CA VAL A 452 -5.84 6.21 27.47
C VAL A 452 -4.51 6.84 27.85
N GLY A 453 -3.92 7.64 26.96
CA GLY A 453 -2.62 8.27 27.21
C GLY A 453 -2.62 9.38 28.27
N GLY A 454 -3.69 10.18 28.32
CA GLY A 454 -3.73 11.42 29.13
C GLY A 454 -4.52 11.33 30.43
N PHE A 455 -5.47 10.41 30.56
CA PHE A 455 -6.24 10.20 31.78
C PHE A 455 -5.97 8.82 32.38
N TYR A 456 -6.19 7.76 31.62
CA TYR A 456 -6.11 6.38 32.13
C TYR A 456 -4.71 6.01 32.65
N ARG A 457 -3.67 6.38 31.88
CA ARG A 457 -2.26 6.21 32.26
C ARG A 457 -1.84 7.08 33.44
N VAL A 458 -2.26 8.35 33.47
CA VAL A 458 -1.91 9.29 34.56
C VAL A 458 -2.49 8.83 35.89
N GLN A 459 -3.71 8.29 35.87
CA GLN A 459 -4.36 7.69 37.04
C GLN A 459 -3.82 6.29 37.39
N ARG A 460 -2.89 5.74 36.58
CA ARG A 460 -2.26 4.42 36.76
C ARG A 460 -3.27 3.27 36.86
N PHE A 461 -4.33 3.32 36.06
CA PHE A 461 -5.28 2.20 35.98
C PHE A 461 -4.64 0.98 35.29
N PRO A 462 -5.04 -0.25 35.66
CA PRO A 462 -4.55 -1.48 35.03
C PRO A 462 -5.11 -1.64 33.62
N ASP A 463 -4.50 -2.45 32.76
CA ASP A 463 -5.01 -2.78 31.42
C ASP A 463 -6.22 -3.74 31.47
N GLU A 464 -7.31 -3.29 32.12
CA GLU A 464 -8.57 -4.02 32.24
C GLU A 464 -9.72 -3.11 31.78
N PRO A 465 -10.31 -3.34 30.59
CA PRO A 465 -11.37 -2.50 30.02
C PRO A 465 -12.59 -2.32 30.93
N ARG A 466 -12.91 -3.33 31.75
CA ARG A 466 -14.05 -3.30 32.67
C ARG A 466 -13.75 -2.61 33.99
N TYR A 467 -12.51 -2.23 34.25
CA TYR A 467 -12.07 -1.69 35.54
C TYR A 467 -12.92 -0.48 35.97
N LEU A 468 -13.16 0.48 35.08
CA LEU A 468 -13.97 1.66 35.40
C LEU A 468 -15.48 1.38 35.42
N LEU A 469 -15.93 0.25 34.89
CA LEU A 469 -17.34 -0.14 34.91
C LEU A 469 -17.75 -0.75 36.26
N LEU A 470 -16.82 -1.37 36.98
CA LEU A 470 -17.08 -1.97 38.28
C LEU A 470 -17.45 -0.90 39.32
N ARG A 471 -18.61 -1.07 39.97
CA ARG A 471 -19.11 -0.13 40.96
C ARG A 471 -18.20 0.03 42.17
N ALA A 472 -17.47 -1.04 42.50
CA ALA A 472 -16.51 -1.12 43.60
C ALA A 472 -15.28 -0.24 43.38
N ASN A 473 -14.94 0.08 42.12
CA ASN A 473 -13.76 0.88 41.81
C ASN A 473 -14.07 2.39 41.87
N PRO A 474 -13.15 3.20 42.44
CA PRO A 474 -13.32 4.64 42.48
C PRO A 474 -13.14 5.25 41.09
N PHE A 475 -13.95 6.26 40.77
CA PHE A 475 -13.83 7.05 39.55
C PHE A 475 -13.46 8.50 39.92
N PRO A 476 -12.27 9.01 39.53
CA PRO A 476 -11.82 10.34 39.91
C PRO A 476 -12.49 11.40 39.01
N ILE A 477 -13.64 11.91 39.48
CA ILE A 477 -14.50 12.86 38.74
C ILE A 477 -13.76 14.15 38.41
N GLU A 478 -13.09 14.76 39.39
CA GLU A 478 -12.41 16.04 39.24
C GLU A 478 -11.26 15.95 38.24
N ALA A 479 -10.49 14.86 38.28
CA ALA A 479 -9.40 14.62 37.34
C ALA A 479 -9.92 14.43 35.91
N TYR A 480 -11.10 13.80 35.75
CA TYR A 480 -11.71 13.62 34.43
C TYR A 480 -12.26 14.94 33.88
N HIS A 481 -12.87 15.78 34.73
CA HIS A 481 -13.30 17.12 34.35
C HIS A 481 -12.12 17.96 33.86
N GLN A 482 -11.03 18.00 34.62
CA GLN A 482 -9.81 18.73 34.23
C GLN A 482 -9.23 18.20 32.91
N PHE A 483 -9.23 16.88 32.72
CA PHE A 483 -8.76 16.25 31.48
C PHE A 483 -9.55 16.69 30.24
N ILE A 484 -10.89 16.75 30.34
CA ILE A 484 -11.75 17.20 29.23
C ILE A 484 -11.64 18.72 29.03
N GLU A 485 -11.60 19.51 30.10
CA GLU A 485 -11.48 20.97 30.02
C GLU A 485 -10.14 21.43 29.42
N ALA A 486 -9.08 20.64 29.57
CA ALA A 486 -7.78 20.91 28.96
C ALA A 486 -7.77 20.72 27.43
N GLN A 487 -8.81 20.13 26.83
CA GLN A 487 -8.90 19.96 25.38
C GLN A 487 -9.36 21.24 24.67
N ALA A 488 -9.03 21.36 23.38
CA ALA A 488 -9.54 22.45 22.56
C ALA A 488 -11.07 22.48 22.57
N GLU A 489 -11.67 23.67 22.54
CA GLU A 489 -13.13 23.87 22.67
C GLU A 489 -13.95 23.06 21.66
N SER A 490 -13.42 22.88 20.44
CA SER A 490 -14.03 22.07 19.39
C SER A 490 -14.03 20.56 19.66
N LEU A 491 -13.21 20.08 20.61
CA LEU A 491 -12.98 18.67 20.91
C LEU A 491 -13.60 18.22 22.23
N LYS A 492 -13.84 19.11 23.20
CA LYS A 492 -14.36 18.77 24.54
C LYS A 492 -15.59 17.86 24.49
N ARG A 493 -16.65 18.33 23.80
CA ARG A 493 -17.92 17.58 23.68
C ARG A 493 -17.80 16.31 22.81
N PRO A 494 -17.17 16.34 21.61
CA PRO A 494 -16.95 15.13 20.82
C PRO A 494 -16.13 14.04 21.55
N TYR A 495 -15.11 14.44 22.31
CA TYR A 495 -14.24 13.49 23.02
C TYR A 495 -14.98 12.86 24.19
N HIS A 496 -15.65 13.65 25.01
CA HIS A 496 -16.51 13.13 26.08
C HIS A 496 -17.56 12.16 25.51
N ALA A 497 -18.27 12.53 24.45
CA ALA A 497 -19.28 11.67 23.83
C ALA A 497 -18.70 10.35 23.29
N ALA A 498 -17.51 10.38 22.68
CA ALA A 498 -16.85 9.18 22.19
C ALA A 498 -16.42 8.23 23.32
N ILE A 499 -15.88 8.77 24.42
CA ILE A 499 -15.49 8.00 25.62
C ILE A 499 -16.72 7.38 26.26
N THR A 500 -17.78 8.16 26.48
CA THR A 500 -19.05 7.69 27.04
C THR A 500 -19.66 6.57 26.21
N ALA A 501 -19.64 6.70 24.87
CA ALA A 501 -20.17 5.69 23.95
C ALA A 501 -19.34 4.39 23.96
N PHE A 502 -18.01 4.49 24.03
CA PHE A 502 -17.14 3.32 24.12
C PHE A 502 -17.38 2.51 25.40
N PHE A 503 -17.43 3.18 26.56
CA PHE A 503 -17.75 2.50 27.83
C PHE A 503 -19.19 2.01 27.92
N GLY A 504 -20.12 2.63 27.18
CA GLY A 504 -21.47 2.09 27.00
C GLY A 504 -21.48 0.79 26.21
N TRP A 505 -20.68 0.71 25.14
CA TRP A 505 -20.50 -0.52 24.38
C TRP A 505 -19.81 -1.62 25.20
N LEU A 506 -18.76 -1.28 25.96
CA LEU A 506 -18.11 -2.24 26.85
C LEU A 506 -19.07 -2.81 27.90
N LEU A 507 -19.97 -1.97 28.42
CA LEU A 507 -21.01 -2.40 29.36
C LEU A 507 -22.00 -3.37 28.69
N ASP A 508 -22.50 -3.05 27.50
CA ASP A 508 -23.44 -3.92 26.75
C ASP A 508 -22.81 -5.25 26.35
N GLU A 509 -21.55 -5.24 25.92
CA GLU A 509 -20.86 -6.43 25.40
C GLU A 509 -20.42 -7.40 26.50
N HIS A 510 -19.97 -6.89 27.66
CA HIS A 510 -19.28 -7.70 28.67
C HIS A 510 -19.97 -7.75 30.04
N CYS A 511 -20.99 -6.92 30.27
CA CYS A 511 -21.59 -6.71 31.59
C CYS A 511 -23.12 -6.66 31.57
N THR A 512 -23.75 -7.18 30.50
CA THR A 512 -25.20 -7.26 30.33
C THR A 512 -25.57 -8.69 30.01
N ASP A 513 -26.52 -9.24 30.77
CA ASP A 513 -27.14 -10.52 30.45
C ASP A 513 -28.29 -10.28 29.45
N ALA A 514 -28.31 -11.08 28.38
CA ALA A 514 -29.32 -11.01 27.33
C ALA A 514 -30.06 -12.35 27.25
N ASP A 515 -31.25 -12.40 27.86
CA ASP A 515 -32.18 -13.52 27.73
C ASP A 515 -33.35 -13.11 26.85
N ALA A 516 -33.51 -13.78 25.71
CA ALA A 516 -34.56 -13.75 24.67
C ALA A 516 -35.23 -12.41 24.32
N ASP A 517 -35.75 -11.63 25.27
CA ASP A 517 -36.44 -10.34 25.08
C ASP A 517 -36.09 -9.25 26.12
N GLU A 518 -35.23 -9.53 27.12
CA GLU A 518 -34.80 -8.55 28.13
C GLU A 518 -33.27 -8.45 28.22
N ARG A 519 -32.77 -7.22 28.27
CA ARG A 519 -31.35 -6.90 28.48
C ARG A 519 -31.17 -6.28 29.85
N ILE A 520 -30.49 -6.96 30.75
CA ILE A 520 -30.30 -6.50 32.13
C ILE A 520 -28.81 -6.30 32.39
N VAL A 521 -28.42 -5.06 32.71
CA VAL A 521 -27.05 -4.75 33.13
C VAL A 521 -26.83 -5.36 34.52
N LEU A 522 -25.75 -6.13 34.66
CA LEU A 522 -25.35 -6.75 35.92
C LEU A 522 -25.19 -5.69 37.03
N ALA A 523 -25.71 -5.99 38.22
CA ALA A 523 -25.89 -5.02 39.31
C ALA A 523 -24.58 -4.37 39.79
N GLU A 524 -23.47 -5.10 39.69
CA GLU A 524 -22.13 -4.68 40.08
C GLU A 524 -21.43 -3.78 39.06
N PHE A 525 -22.02 -3.56 37.89
CA PHE A 525 -21.49 -2.69 36.85
C PHE A 525 -22.32 -1.40 36.67
N ARG A 526 -21.66 -0.34 36.21
CA ARG A 526 -22.27 0.93 35.79
C ARG A 526 -21.37 1.59 34.76
N ASN A 527 -21.93 2.38 33.83
CA ASN A 527 -21.12 3.31 33.06
C ASN A 527 -20.92 4.61 33.88
N PRO A 528 -19.72 4.89 34.43
CA PRO A 528 -19.49 6.08 35.25
C PRO A 528 -19.68 7.38 34.44
N PHE A 529 -19.46 7.35 33.12
CA PHE A 529 -19.62 8.50 32.25
C PHE A 529 -21.08 8.86 31.97
N GLN A 530 -22.01 7.93 32.17
CA GLN A 530 -23.46 8.17 32.06
C GLN A 530 -24.13 8.36 33.43
N THR A 531 -23.57 7.77 34.49
CA THR A 531 -24.16 7.77 35.83
C THR A 531 -23.55 8.84 36.74
N LEU A 532 -22.24 8.77 37.00
CA LEU A 532 -21.55 9.73 37.87
C LEU A 532 -21.34 11.09 37.20
N LEU A 533 -21.19 11.10 35.88
CA LEU A 533 -21.05 12.31 35.07
C LEU A 533 -22.33 12.70 34.33
N ALA A 534 -23.49 12.30 34.86
CA ALA A 534 -24.78 12.67 34.28
C ALA A 534 -24.91 14.20 34.17
N GLY A 535 -25.23 14.69 32.98
CA GLY A 535 -25.35 16.13 32.69
C GLY A 535 -24.03 16.85 32.39
N PHE A 536 -22.86 16.22 32.53
CA PHE A 536 -21.58 16.86 32.18
C PHE A 536 -21.48 17.20 30.68
N ALA A 537 -22.07 16.38 29.81
CA ALA A 537 -22.12 16.68 28.38
C ALA A 537 -22.91 17.98 28.07
N ASP A 538 -23.88 18.33 28.92
CA ASP A 538 -24.72 19.52 28.75
C ASP A 538 -24.04 20.79 29.29
N SER A 539 -23.10 20.65 30.22
CA SER A 539 -22.26 21.77 30.67
C SER A 539 -21.17 22.16 29.66
N LEU A 540 -20.85 21.29 28.69
CA LEU A 540 -19.87 21.57 27.64
C LEU A 540 -20.51 22.36 26.49
N GLN A 541 -19.91 23.51 26.14
CA GLN A 541 -20.42 24.37 25.07
C GLN A 541 -20.44 23.63 23.72
N ALA A 542 -21.54 23.75 22.99
CA ALA A 542 -21.61 23.27 21.62
C ALA A 542 -20.78 24.20 20.71
N TYR A 543 -19.61 23.74 20.29
CA TYR A 543 -18.76 24.51 19.38
C TYR A 543 -19.39 24.59 17.98
N ARG A 544 -19.80 25.79 17.58
CA ARG A 544 -20.23 26.11 16.22
C ARG A 544 -19.31 27.21 15.67
N PRO A 545 -18.45 26.92 14.68
CA PRO A 545 -17.67 27.94 14.02
C PRO A 545 -18.58 29.07 13.52
N ASN A 546 -18.21 30.31 13.82
CA ASN A 546 -18.89 31.51 13.33
C ASN A 546 -18.73 31.69 11.80
N GLN A 547 -17.75 31.02 11.19
CA GLN A 547 -17.52 31.00 9.75
C GLN A 547 -17.13 29.60 9.27
N SER A 548 -17.56 29.25 8.06
CA SER A 548 -17.14 28.02 7.39
C SER A 548 -15.71 28.18 6.86
N THR A 549 -14.80 27.29 7.26
CA THR A 549 -13.45 27.19 6.67
C THR A 549 -13.43 26.42 5.35
N LYS A 550 -14.59 25.90 4.90
CA LYS A 550 -14.70 25.24 3.59
C LYS A 550 -14.67 26.29 2.48
N PRO A 551 -13.86 26.10 1.43
CA PRO A 551 -13.87 27.00 0.29
C PRO A 551 -15.28 27.04 -0.33
N PRO A 552 -15.74 28.21 -0.81
CA PRO A 552 -17.01 28.31 -1.51
C PRO A 552 -17.04 27.33 -2.68
N LEU A 553 -18.17 26.67 -2.88
CA LEU A 553 -18.35 25.75 -4.00
C LEU A 553 -18.11 26.52 -5.29
N GLY A 554 -17.13 26.07 -6.09
CA GLY A 554 -16.76 26.74 -7.32
C GLY A 554 -17.97 26.91 -8.25
N TYR A 555 -18.07 28.08 -8.89
CA TYR A 555 -19.19 28.42 -9.77
C TYR A 555 -19.39 27.39 -10.91
N GLU A 556 -18.32 26.73 -11.35
CA GLU A 556 -18.35 25.64 -12.33
C GLU A 556 -19.23 24.45 -11.90
N TYR A 557 -19.22 24.10 -10.61
CA TYR A 557 -20.01 22.99 -10.09
C TYR A 557 -21.49 23.37 -10.00
N ILE A 558 -21.77 24.63 -9.65
CA ILE A 558 -23.12 25.20 -9.64
C ILE A 558 -23.68 25.24 -11.06
N LEU A 559 -22.88 25.67 -12.05
CA LEU A 559 -23.27 25.67 -13.46
C LEU A 559 -23.51 24.26 -14.00
N ARG A 560 -22.64 23.30 -13.68
CA ARG A 560 -22.85 21.89 -14.07
C ARG A 560 -24.12 21.31 -13.46
N ALA A 561 -24.34 21.54 -12.17
CA ALA A 561 -25.56 21.10 -11.49
C ALA A 561 -26.81 21.72 -12.12
N ARG A 562 -26.79 23.03 -12.37
CA ARG A 562 -27.89 23.75 -13.03
C ARG A 562 -28.16 23.18 -14.43
N ASN A 563 -27.13 23.02 -15.25
CA ASN A 563 -27.28 22.51 -16.61
C ASN A 563 -27.69 21.05 -16.66
N PHE A 564 -27.31 20.25 -15.66
CA PHE A 564 -27.73 18.86 -15.54
C PHE A 564 -29.19 18.73 -15.08
N LEU A 565 -29.61 19.54 -14.10
CA LEU A 565 -30.98 19.53 -13.60
C LEU A 565 -31.97 20.12 -14.61
N VAL A 566 -31.54 21.17 -15.33
CA VAL A 566 -32.35 21.86 -16.33
C VAL A 566 -31.46 22.26 -17.51
N PRO A 567 -31.28 21.36 -18.50
CA PRO A 567 -30.60 21.72 -19.74
C PRO A 567 -31.35 22.88 -20.42
N ASN A 568 -30.63 23.92 -20.85
CA ASN A 568 -31.20 25.10 -21.53
C ASN A 568 -32.30 25.82 -20.72
N GLY A 569 -31.98 26.22 -19.49
CA GLY A 569 -32.91 26.85 -18.54
C GLY A 569 -33.74 28.05 -19.04
N GLU A 570 -33.33 28.74 -20.10
CA GLU A 570 -34.12 29.82 -20.72
C GLU A 570 -35.34 29.29 -21.51
N GLN A 571 -35.21 28.17 -22.23
CA GLN A 571 -36.32 27.54 -22.97
C GLN A 571 -37.29 26.80 -22.03
N VAL A 572 -36.79 26.34 -20.89
CA VAL A 572 -37.56 25.59 -19.89
C VAL A 572 -38.53 26.49 -19.09
N LEU A 573 -38.17 27.76 -18.86
CA LEU A 573 -39.07 28.73 -18.20
C LEU A 573 -40.31 29.06 -19.05
N GLN A 574 -40.20 28.94 -20.38
CA GLN A 574 -41.31 29.17 -21.31
C GLN A 574 -42.24 27.96 -21.43
N THR A 575 -41.69 26.74 -21.31
CA THR A 575 -42.42 25.47 -21.54
C THR A 575 -42.96 24.83 -20.26
N ARG A 576 -42.50 25.26 -19.07
CA ARG A 576 -42.90 24.73 -17.74
C ARG A 576 -43.05 23.20 -17.70
N PRO A 577 -42.03 22.42 -18.15
CA PRO A 577 -42.13 20.97 -18.16
C PRO A 577 -42.27 20.42 -16.74
N SER A 578 -43.06 19.36 -16.60
CA SER A 578 -43.19 18.62 -15.35
C SER A 578 -42.00 17.70 -15.14
N LEU A 579 -41.78 17.23 -13.91
CA LEU A 579 -40.73 16.25 -13.58
C LEU A 579 -40.81 14.96 -14.41
N ARG A 580 -41.99 14.63 -14.97
CA ARG A 580 -42.18 13.46 -15.85
C ARG A 580 -41.61 13.69 -17.26
N ASP A 581 -41.48 14.94 -17.67
CA ASP A 581 -41.01 15.33 -19.01
C ASP A 581 -39.46 15.41 -19.08
N LEU A 582 -38.77 15.12 -17.97
CA LEU A 582 -37.31 15.11 -17.85
C LEU A 582 -36.81 13.66 -17.64
N PRO A 583 -36.72 12.83 -18.70
CA PRO A 583 -36.42 11.40 -18.59
C PRO A 583 -35.03 11.10 -18.01
N HIS A 584 -34.09 12.04 -18.11
CA HIS A 584 -32.75 11.95 -17.51
C HIS A 584 -32.75 12.08 -15.97
N LEU A 585 -33.87 12.51 -15.37
CA LEU A 585 -34.09 12.59 -13.92
C LEU A 585 -34.94 11.42 -13.38
N GLY A 586 -35.06 10.32 -14.14
CA GLY A 586 -35.96 9.19 -13.90
C GLY A 586 -36.16 8.79 -12.42
N VAL A 587 -37.42 8.50 -12.08
CA VAL A 587 -37.98 8.04 -10.78
C VAL A 587 -36.93 7.97 -9.66
N CYS A 588 -36.82 9.07 -8.91
CA CYS A 588 -35.91 9.27 -7.78
C CYS A 588 -35.87 8.07 -6.81
N ARG A 589 -34.88 7.18 -6.97
CA ARG A 589 -34.14 6.64 -5.83
C ARG A 589 -33.07 7.68 -5.51
N THR A 590 -33.11 8.19 -4.28
CA THR A 590 -32.40 9.35 -3.71
C THR A 590 -30.86 9.37 -3.84
N PHE A 591 -30.26 8.44 -4.58
CA PHE A 591 -28.81 8.21 -4.65
C PHE A 591 -28.13 8.63 -5.96
N GLN A 592 -28.86 8.90 -7.06
CA GLN A 592 -28.21 9.17 -8.35
C GLN A 592 -27.75 10.62 -8.59
N VAL A 593 -28.35 11.61 -7.91
CA VAL A 593 -28.00 13.04 -8.10
C VAL A 593 -26.57 13.36 -7.63
N PHE A 594 -26.07 12.68 -6.60
CA PHE A 594 -24.73 12.96 -6.05
C PHE A 594 -23.58 12.36 -6.88
N ARG A 595 -23.84 11.32 -7.68
CA ARG A 595 -22.80 10.64 -8.47
C ARG A 595 -22.39 11.40 -9.73
N ALA A 596 -23.30 12.19 -10.30
CA ALA A 596 -23.05 13.02 -11.48
C ALA A 596 -22.23 14.30 -11.17
N LEU A 597 -22.16 14.72 -9.90
CA LEU A 597 -21.50 15.97 -9.49
C LEU A 597 -20.04 15.80 -9.07
N GLY A 598 -19.48 14.59 -9.10
CA GLY A 598 -18.07 14.35 -8.80
C GLY A 598 -17.65 14.67 -7.35
N VAL A 599 -18.61 14.79 -6.42
CA VAL A 599 -18.34 15.05 -5.00
C VAL A 599 -18.37 13.73 -4.24
N SER A 600 -17.20 13.20 -3.90
CA SER A 600 -17.07 12.19 -2.85
C SER A 600 -16.97 12.90 -1.50
N ALA A 601 -18.08 13.07 -0.78
CA ALA A 601 -18.14 13.14 0.70
C ALA A 601 -19.55 13.48 1.24
N THR A 602 -20.05 12.56 2.06
CA THR A 602 -20.75 12.77 3.34
C THR A 602 -21.59 14.05 3.53
N ILE A 603 -22.87 14.01 3.17
CA ILE A 603 -23.90 14.91 3.70
C ILE A 603 -25.08 14.07 4.18
N GLY A 604 -24.96 13.56 5.40
CA GLY A 604 -26.07 12.98 6.16
C GLY A 604 -26.52 13.96 7.23
N ALA A 605 -27.10 15.10 6.84
CA ALA A 605 -27.83 16.01 7.72
C ALA A 605 -28.44 17.12 6.87
N LEU A 606 -29.69 16.94 6.43
CA LEU A 606 -30.69 17.97 6.09
C LEU A 606 -31.83 17.35 5.26
N LEU A 607 -32.56 16.37 5.82
CA LEU A 607 -33.92 16.04 5.37
C LEU A 607 -34.77 15.61 6.58
N PRO A 608 -36.02 16.09 6.73
CA PRO A 608 -36.93 15.64 7.78
C PRO A 608 -37.27 14.15 7.62
N ARG A 609 -37.39 13.43 8.74
CA ARG A 609 -37.80 12.01 8.81
C ARG A 609 -39.13 11.80 8.08
N ALA A 610 -39.12 11.16 6.92
CA ALA A 610 -40.32 10.58 6.32
C ALA A 610 -40.53 9.18 6.92
N ARG A 611 -41.74 8.93 7.44
CA ARG A 611 -42.17 7.63 8.00
C ARG A 611 -42.27 6.59 6.86
N PRO A 612 -42.01 5.29 7.13
CA PRO A 612 -42.22 4.25 6.15
C PRO A 612 -43.73 3.99 5.95
N TYR A 613 -44.17 3.99 4.69
CA TYR A 613 -45.54 3.70 4.27
C TYR A 613 -45.79 2.19 4.20
N GLU A 614 -46.92 1.78 4.78
CA GLU A 614 -47.64 0.52 4.52
C GLU A 614 -48.11 0.43 3.07
N PRO A 615 -48.34 -0.79 2.54
CA PRO A 615 -48.78 -0.99 1.16
C PRO A 615 -50.32 -0.92 1.08
N PHE A 616 -50.86 -0.06 0.21
CA PHE A 616 -52.23 -0.22 -0.25
C PHE A 616 -52.31 -0.05 -1.77
N CYS A 617 -52.78 -1.12 -2.41
CA CYS A 617 -53.21 -1.21 -3.80
C CYS A 617 -54.64 -0.64 -3.97
N PRO A 618 -55.15 -0.52 -5.21
CA PRO A 618 -55.83 0.67 -5.70
C PRO A 618 -57.37 0.62 -5.63
N SER A 619 -57.97 1.81 -5.76
CA SER A 619 -59.30 2.07 -6.33
C SER A 619 -59.25 3.33 -7.19
#